data_AF-A0A0F9ME26-F1
#
_entry.id   AF-A0A0F9ME26-F1
#
_cell.length_a   1.000
_cell.length_b   1.000
_cell.length_c   1.000
_cell.angle_alpha   90.00
_cell.angle_beta   90.00
_cell.angle_gamma   90.00
#
_symmetry.space_group_name_H-M   'P 1'
#
loop_
_entity.id
_entity.type
_entity.pdbx_description
1 polymer ?
#
loop_
_entity_poly.entity_id
_entity_poly.type
_entity_poly.pdbx_seq_one_letter_code
_entity_poly.pdbx_strand_id
1 'polypeptide(L)' 'MSKQEHYEPTWNSLKKHRTPEWLDDAKLGIYYHWGVYSVPACGPNVSWYPFWMYRKG' A
#
# COMPACT_ATOMS: atom_id res chain seq x y z
N MET A 1 -6.70 3.76 32.99
CA MET A 1 -5.87 4.16 31.83
C MET A 1 -5.24 2.90 31.26
N SER A 2 -5.53 2.53 30.01
CA SER A 2 -4.99 1.31 29.40
C SER A 2 -3.47 1.44 29.22
N LYS A 3 -2.72 0.46 29.71
CA LYS A 3 -1.27 0.35 29.50
C LYS A 3 -1.02 0.22 27.99
N GLN A 4 -0.40 1.22 27.37
CA GLN A 4 0.09 1.07 26.00
C GLN A 4 1.24 0.05 26.02
N GLU A 5 1.03 -1.12 25.42
CA GLU A 5 2.11 -2.06 25.18
C GLU A 5 3.06 -1.48 24.14
N HIS A 6 4.36 -1.45 24.46
CA HIS A 6 5.38 -1.02 23.51
C HIS A 6 5.75 -2.20 22.60
N TYR A 7 5.81 -1.95 21.28
CA TYR A 7 6.29 -2.92 20.32
C TYR A 7 7.82 -2.88 20.23
N GLU A 8 8.42 -4.05 20.12
CA GLU A 8 9.85 -4.24 19.86
C GLU A 8 10.02 -4.62 18.38
N PRO A 9 11.16 -4.32 17.73
CA PRO A 9 11.42 -4.67 16.33
C PRO A 9 11.74 -6.17 16.15
N THR A 10 10.91 -7.04 16.73
CA THR A 10 11.03 -8.49 16.66
C THR A 10 9.70 -9.12 16.23
N TRP A 11 9.77 -10.24 15.51
CA TRP A 11 8.58 -10.94 15.02
C TRP A 11 7.60 -11.32 16.15
N ASN A 12 8.12 -11.75 17.31
CA ASN A 12 7.29 -12.15 18.44
C ASN A 12 6.50 -10.98 19.04
N SER A 13 7.03 -9.77 18.98
CA SER A 13 6.33 -8.57 19.44
C SER A 13 5.28 -8.12 18.41
N LEU A 14 5.65 -8.03 17.13
CA LEU A 14 4.77 -7.55 16.05
C LEU A 14 3.55 -8.44 15.82
N LYS A 15 3.66 -9.77 16.04
CA LYS A 15 2.52 -10.70 15.94
C LYS A 15 1.38 -10.42 16.94
N LYS A 16 1.63 -9.62 17.98
CA LYS A 16 0.60 -9.19 18.94
C LYS A 16 -0.34 -8.12 18.36
N HIS A 17 0.06 -7.43 17.29
CA HIS A 17 -0.76 -6.40 16.67
C HIS A 17 -2.02 -7.03 16.06
N ARG A 18 -3.17 -6.49 16.45
CA ARG A 18 -4.47 -6.82 15.86
C ARG A 18 -4.96 -5.69 14.97
N THR A 19 -5.66 -6.04 13.90
CA THR A 19 -6.37 -5.09 13.05
C THR A 19 -7.30 -4.22 13.91
N PRO A 20 -7.23 -2.89 13.80
CA PRO A 20 -8.16 -2.00 14.51
C PRO A 20 -9.62 -2.24 14.09
N GLU A 21 -10.55 -2.12 15.04
CA GLU A 21 -11.99 -2.36 14.81
C GLU A 21 -12.55 -1.49 13.68
N TRP A 22 -12.19 -0.21 13.63
CA TRP A 22 -12.64 0.70 12.57
C TRP A 22 -12.25 0.24 11.16
N LEU A 23 -11.08 -0.40 11.01
CA LEU A 23 -10.61 -0.88 9.71
C LEU A 23 -11.33 -2.17 9.33
N ASP A 24 -11.59 -3.03 10.32
CA ASP A 24 -12.43 -4.20 10.10
C ASP A 24 -13.83 -3.76 9.68
N ASP A 25 -14.45 -2.81 10.38
CA ASP A 25 -15.81 -2.31 10.13
C ASP A 25 -15.98 -1.55 8.82
N ALA A 26 -14.91 -0.96 8.26
CA ALA A 26 -15.01 -0.12 7.07
C ALA A 26 -15.48 -0.90 5.82
N LYS A 27 -15.06 -2.16 5.66
CA LYS A 27 -15.37 -3.12 4.56
C LYS A 27 -15.05 -2.69 3.11
N LEU A 28 -15.04 -1.39 2.79
CA LEU A 28 -14.79 -0.83 1.47
C LEU A 28 -13.87 0.39 1.57
N GLY A 29 -12.83 0.43 0.74
CA GLY A 29 -11.94 1.58 0.60
C GLY A 29 -11.69 1.90 -0.87
N ILE A 30 -11.45 3.17 -1.18
CA ILE A 30 -11.10 3.63 -2.52
C ILE A 30 -9.65 4.11 -2.49
N TYR A 31 -8.85 3.59 -3.41
CA TYR A 31 -7.49 4.04 -3.68
C TYR A 31 -7.33 4.30 -5.18
N TYR A 32 -6.34 5.09 -5.55
CA TYR A 32 -6.03 5.39 -6.95
C TYR A 32 -4.51 5.40 -7.19
N HIS A 33 -4.10 4.92 -8.36
CA HIS A 33 -2.72 5.00 -8.83
C HIS A 33 -2.52 6.30 -9.61
N TRP A 34 -1.94 7.32 -8.97
CA TRP A 34 -1.61 8.59 -9.59
C TRP A 34 -0.13 8.92 -9.43
N GLY A 35 0.51 9.33 -10.52
CA GLY A 35 1.92 9.73 -10.54
C GLY A 35 2.30 10.26 -11.91
N VAL A 36 3.60 10.50 -12.14
CA VAL A 36 4.09 11.06 -13.42
C VAL A 36 3.76 10.15 -14.62
N TYR A 37 3.67 8.84 -14.39
CA TYR A 37 3.22 7.87 -15.39
C TYR A 37 1.78 8.10 -15.88
N SER A 38 0.95 8.85 -15.14
CA SER A 38 -0.41 9.21 -15.55
C SER A 38 -0.42 10.30 -16.64
N VAL A 39 0.66 11.06 -16.81
CA VAL A 39 0.77 12.10 -17.84
C VAL A 39 0.73 11.52 -19.26
N PRO A 40 1.56 10.51 -19.63
CA PRO A 40 1.48 9.88 -20.95
C PRO A 40 0.28 8.96 -21.13
N ALA A 41 -0.35 8.48 -20.04
CA ALA A 41 -1.56 7.65 -20.05
C ALA A 41 -1.50 6.47 -21.05
N CYS A 42 -0.35 5.82 -21.17
CA CYS A 42 -0.05 4.88 -22.26
C CYS A 42 0.33 3.49 -21.74
N GLY A 43 0.00 2.48 -22.54
CA GLY A 43 0.28 1.07 -22.28
C GLY A 43 -0.89 0.33 -21.62
N PRO A 44 -0.86 -1.02 -21.61
CA PRO A 44 -1.91 -1.85 -21.02
C PRO A 44 -1.98 -1.71 -19.49
N ASN A 45 -0.87 -1.30 -18.87
CA ASN A 45 -0.81 -0.87 -17.48
C ASN A 45 -0.05 0.45 -17.43
N VAL A 46 -0.78 1.55 -17.24
CA VAL A 46 -0.24 2.92 -17.29
C VAL A 46 0.86 3.14 -16.25
N SER A 47 0.77 2.52 -15.06
CA SER A 47 1.80 2.68 -14.02
C SER A 47 3.16 2.08 -14.40
N TRP A 48 3.17 1.19 -15.40
CA TRP A 48 4.38 0.56 -15.92
C TRP A 48 4.97 1.28 -17.14
N TYR A 49 4.38 2.38 -17.60
CA TYR A 49 4.94 3.20 -18.68
C TYR A 49 6.46 3.44 -18.56
N PRO A 50 7.02 3.92 -17.42
CA PRO A 50 8.46 4.18 -17.32
C PRO A 50 9.33 2.92 -17.42
N PHE A 51 8.80 1.75 -17.07
CA PHE A 51 9.53 0.49 -17.21
C PHE A 51 9.59 0.05 -18.68
N TRP A 52 8.50 0.19 -19.42
CA TRP A 52 8.42 -0.25 -20.82
C TRP A 52 9.07 0.72 -21.80
N MET A 53 9.03 2.03 -21.53
CA MET A 53 9.52 3.07 -22.44
C MET A 53 10.97 2.89 -22.90
N TYR A 54 11.82 2.23 -22.09
CA TYR A 54 13.23 2.05 -22.38
C TYR A 54 13.61 0.63 -22.82
N ARG A 55 12.65 -0.29 -22.93
CA ARG A 55 12.93 -1.68 -23.34
C ARG A 55 12.96 -1.76 -24.86
N LYS A 56 13.94 -2.48 -25.41
CA LYS A 56 14.00 -2.79 -26.84
C LYS A 56 12.85 -3.74 -27.20
N GLY A 57 12.20 -3.47 -28.32
CA GLY A 57 11.21 -4.35 -28.96
C GLY A 57 11.87 -5.53 -29.67
#